data_AF-A0A950V5S5-F1
#
_entry.id   AF-A0A950V5S5-F1
#
_cell.length_a   1.000
_cell.length_b   1.000
_cell.length_c   1.000
_cell.angle_alpha   90.00
_cell.angle_beta   90.00
_cell.angle_gamma   90.00
#
_symmetry.space_group_name_H-M   'P 1'
#
loop_
_entity.id
_entity.type
_entity.pdbx_description
1 polymer ?
#
loop_
_entity_poly.entity_id
_entity_poly.type
_entity_poly.pdbx_seq_one_letter_code
_entity_poly.pdbx_strand_id
1 'polypeptide(L)'
;VYCDMIRQEMAQGVRVVAQNKDFVAFTPFASRYPFEMWIVPMRHSSDFQDIQKTEVANLAAMVKIVLGKHNYVLDNPPFNLLVHTSPLRTPRLPYAHWYIEIIPKLTKQAGFEHGTGFYINPTPPEEAAKFLRDVTFP
;
A
#
# COMPACT_ATOMS: atom_id res chain seq x y z
N VAL A 1 5.10 -14.52 -6.13
CA VAL A 1 5.13 -13.77 -4.85
C VAL A 1 4.07 -12.69 -4.79
N TYR A 2 4.22 -11.52 -5.43
CA TYR A 2 3.24 -10.42 -5.30
C TYR A 2 1.80 -10.82 -5.68
N CYS A 3 1.62 -11.50 -6.81
CA CYS A 3 0.30 -12.00 -7.22
C CYS A 3 -0.27 -13.03 -6.23
N ASP A 4 0.58 -13.81 -5.57
CA ASP A 4 0.14 -14.77 -4.54
C ASP A 4 -0.29 -14.03 -3.28
N MET A 5 0.47 -13.02 -2.87
CA MET A 5 0.14 -12.14 -1.76
C MET A 5 -1.21 -11.45 -2.00
N ILE A 6 -1.43 -10.86 -3.18
CA ILE A 6 -2.72 -10.26 -3.54
C ILE A 6 -3.85 -11.29 -3.43
N ARG A 7 -3.67 -12.49 -3.97
CA ARG A 7 -4.68 -13.57 -3.88
C ARG A 7 -5.00 -13.94 -2.44
N GLN A 8 -3.99 -14.06 -1.57
CA GLN A 8 -4.17 -14.39 -0.16
C GLN A 8 -4.86 -13.27 0.61
N GLU A 9 -4.44 -12.02 0.41
CA GLU A 9 -5.05 -10.86 1.05
C GLU A 9 -6.51 -10.71 0.64
N MET A 10 -6.81 -10.90 -0.64
CA MET A 10 -8.17 -10.90 -1.16
C MET A 10 -9.03 -12.05 -0.60
N ALA A 11 -8.45 -13.23 -0.40
CA ALA A 11 -9.18 -14.38 0.14
C ALA A 11 -9.46 -14.25 1.65
N GLN A 12 -8.52 -13.69 2.41
CA GLN A 12 -8.66 -13.51 3.85
C GLN A 12 -9.45 -12.25 4.22
N GLY A 13 -9.28 -11.17 3.46
CA GLY A 13 -9.91 -9.88 3.68
C GLY A 13 -9.45 -9.11 4.93
N VAL A 14 -8.72 -9.75 5.85
CA VAL A 14 -8.37 -9.19 7.17
C VAL A 14 -7.63 -7.85 7.04
N ARG A 15 -6.61 -7.78 6.17
CA ARG A 15 -5.77 -6.59 5.97
C ARG A 15 -6.17 -5.72 4.77
N VAL A 16 -7.22 -6.11 4.03
CA VAL A 16 -7.75 -5.31 2.90
C VAL A 16 -8.51 -4.11 3.42
N VAL A 17 -8.12 -2.91 3.00
CA VAL A 17 -8.73 -1.64 3.43
C VAL A 17 -9.74 -1.12 2.42
N ALA A 18 -9.42 -1.21 1.13
CA ALA A 18 -10.31 -0.79 0.05
C ALA A 18 -9.99 -1.57 -1.23
N GLN A 19 -11.00 -1.69 -2.10
CA GLN A 19 -10.86 -2.33 -3.41
C GLN A 19 -11.76 -1.60 -4.42
N ASN A 20 -11.30 -1.50 -5.66
CA ASN A 20 -12.14 -1.10 -6.78
C ASN A 20 -11.96 -2.09 -7.95
N LYS A 21 -12.40 -1.71 -9.15
CA LYS A 21 -12.37 -2.58 -10.33
C LYS A 21 -10.96 -3.10 -10.69
N ASP A 22 -9.93 -2.28 -10.51
CA ASP A 22 -8.57 -2.58 -11.01
C ASP A 22 -7.53 -2.70 -9.89
N PHE A 23 -7.78 -2.13 -8.71
CA PHE A 23 -6.82 -2.02 -7.61
C PHE A 23 -7.37 -2.54 -6.29
N VAL A 24 -6.45 -3.05 -5.47
CA VAL A 24 -6.65 -3.35 -4.06
C VAL A 24 -5.68 -2.52 -3.23
N ALA A 25 -6.16 -1.99 -2.10
CA ALA A 25 -5.38 -1.35 -1.07
C ALA A 25 -5.42 -2.17 0.22
N PHE A 26 -4.26 -2.52 0.76
CA PHE A 26 -4.15 -3.31 1.98
C PHE A 26 -2.92 -2.91 2.80
N THR A 27 -2.93 -3.23 4.09
CA THR A 27 -1.73 -3.13 4.93
C THR A 27 -0.91 -4.42 4.78
N PRO A 28 0.35 -4.39 4.34
CA PRO A 28 1.12 -5.62 4.17
C PRO A 28 1.30 -6.37 5.50
N PHE A 29 1.28 -7.71 5.47
CA PHE A 29 1.51 -8.53 6.67
C PHE A 29 2.84 -8.18 7.39
N ALA A 30 3.85 -7.78 6.62
CA ALA A 30 5.15 -7.36 7.15
C ALA A 30 5.35 -5.83 7.07
N SER A 31 4.32 -5.03 7.41
CA SER A 31 4.41 -3.56 7.49
C SER A 31 5.56 -3.14 8.40
N ARG A 32 6.46 -2.31 7.86
CA ARG A 32 7.58 -1.71 8.59
C ARG A 32 7.16 -0.49 9.38
N TYR A 33 6.08 0.18 8.94
CA TYR A 33 5.58 1.40 9.55
C TYR A 33 4.12 1.24 10.00
N PRO A 34 3.72 1.92 11.10
CA PRO A 34 2.32 2.01 11.48
C PRO A 34 1.47 2.56 10.34
N PHE A 35 0.34 1.90 10.07
CA PHE A 35 -0.60 2.29 9.01
C PHE A 35 0.02 2.34 7.60
N GLU A 36 1.15 1.66 7.36
CA GLU A 36 1.67 1.46 6.01
C GLU A 36 0.62 0.77 5.13
N MET A 37 0.38 1.33 3.93
CA MET A 37 -0.55 0.74 2.95
C MET A 37 0.09 0.62 1.58
N TRP A 38 -0.24 -0.48 0.91
CA TRP A 38 0.12 -0.71 -0.48
C TRP A 38 -1.12 -0.63 -1.36
N ILE A 39 -1.01 0.05 -2.50
CA ILE A 39 -2.00 0.03 -3.58
C ILE A 39 -1.40 -0.78 -4.73
N VAL A 40 -2.05 -1.87 -5.10
CA VAL A 40 -1.53 -2.84 -6.07
C VAL A 40 -2.58 -3.11 -7.15
N PRO A 41 -2.23 -3.12 -8.45
CA PRO A 41 -3.16 -3.57 -9.48
C PRO A 41 -3.46 -5.06 -9.31
N MET A 42 -4.71 -5.45 -9.50
CA MET A 42 -5.11 -6.86 -9.44
C MET A 42 -4.60 -7.63 -10.67
N ARG A 43 -4.45 -6.96 -11.81
CA ARG A 43 -3.79 -7.50 -12.99
C ARG A 43 -2.29 -7.47 -12.79
N HIS A 44 -1.62 -8.57 -13.09
CA HIS A 44 -0.17 -8.63 -13.09
C HIS A 44 0.43 -7.60 -14.09
N SER A 45 1.23 -6.68 -13.56
CA SER A 45 2.00 -5.71 -14.33
C SER A 45 3.30 -5.38 -13.59
N SER A 46 4.44 -5.51 -14.27
CA SER A 46 5.77 -5.27 -13.72
C SER A 46 6.13 -3.78 -13.70
N ASP A 47 5.52 -3.01 -14.61
CA ASP A 47 5.88 -1.63 -14.89
C ASP A 47 4.69 -0.71 -14.67
N PHE A 48 4.91 0.36 -13.90
CA PHE A 48 3.91 1.40 -13.67
C PHE A 48 3.51 2.10 -14.97
N GLN A 49 4.44 2.20 -15.92
CA GLN A 49 4.23 2.83 -17.22
C GLN A 49 3.20 2.07 -18.10
N ASP A 50 2.97 0.79 -17.82
CA ASP A 50 2.01 -0.05 -18.56
C ASP A 50 0.56 0.12 -18.08
N ILE A 51 0.31 1.08 -17.17
CA ILE A 51 -1.04 1.40 -16.70
C ILE A 51 -1.91 1.89 -17.86
N GLN A 52 -3.08 1.28 -18.02
CA GLN A 52 -4.02 1.66 -19.07
C GLN A 52 -4.75 2.94 -18.70
N LYS A 53 -5.13 3.75 -19.69
CA LYS A 53 -5.85 5.02 -19.47
C LYS A 53 -7.10 4.85 -18.59
N THR A 54 -7.81 3.73 -18.73
CA THR A 54 -8.99 3.40 -17.90
C THR A 54 -8.61 3.07 -16.46
N GLU A 55 -7.47 2.39 -16.25
CA GLU A 55 -6.94 2.05 -14.92
C GLU A 55 -6.48 3.32 -14.17
N VAL A 56 -5.99 4.36 -14.86
CA VAL A 56 -5.53 5.61 -14.23
C VAL A 56 -6.61 6.28 -13.39
N ALA A 57 -7.86 6.35 -13.90
CA ALA A 57 -8.97 6.94 -13.15
C ALA A 57 -9.30 6.15 -11.87
N ASN A 58 -9.26 4.83 -11.97
CA ASN A 58 -9.48 3.94 -10.82
C ASN A 58 -8.33 4.02 -9.82
N LEU A 59 -7.08 4.18 -10.28
CA LEU A 59 -5.95 4.42 -9.40
C LEU A 59 -6.10 5.75 -8.65
N ALA A 60 -6.45 6.83 -9.35
CA ALA A 60 -6.65 8.15 -8.74
C ALA A 60 -7.75 8.12 -7.66
N ALA A 61 -8.86 7.44 -7.95
CA ALA A 61 -9.92 7.22 -6.96
C ALA A 61 -9.41 6.43 -5.74
N MET A 62 -8.62 5.37 -5.96
CA MET A 62 -8.05 4.56 -4.88
C MET A 62 -7.08 5.37 -4.00
N VAL A 63 -6.19 6.16 -4.62
CA VAL A 63 -5.27 7.05 -3.89
C VAL A 63 -6.05 8.06 -3.05
N LYS A 64 -7.11 8.67 -3.59
CA LYS A 64 -7.99 9.58 -2.83
C LYS A 64 -8.63 8.88 -1.64
N ILE A 65 -9.14 7.67 -1.81
CA ILE A 65 -9.74 6.88 -0.72
C ILE A 65 -8.71 6.59 0.36
N VAL A 66 -7.53 6.10 -0.03
CA VAL A 66 -6.45 5.74 0.89
C VAL A 66 -5.95 6.95 1.67
N LEU A 67 -5.66 8.07 1.01
CA LEU A 67 -5.19 9.28 1.68
C LEU A 67 -6.28 9.92 2.53
N GLY A 68 -7.55 9.88 2.09
CA GLY A 68 -8.69 10.34 2.87
C GLY A 68 -8.88 9.55 4.16
N LYS A 69 -8.77 8.22 4.10
CA LYS A 69 -8.81 7.34 5.30
C LYS A 69 -7.67 7.66 6.26
N HIS A 70 -6.44 7.81 5.77
CA HIS A 70 -5.31 8.22 6.60
C HIS A 70 -5.54 9.58 7.26
N ASN A 71 -5.95 10.57 6.48
CA ASN A 71 -6.22 11.92 6.98
C ASN A 71 -7.25 11.89 8.11
N TYR A 72 -8.36 11.19 7.90
CA TYR A 72 -9.43 11.10 8.88
C TYR A 72 -9.05 10.33 10.15
N VAL A 73 -8.37 9.18 10.02
CA VAL A 73 -8.02 8.32 11.16
C VAL A 73 -6.85 8.86 11.97
N LEU A 74 -5.92 9.56 11.33
CA LEU A 74 -4.62 9.92 11.90
C LEU A 74 -4.41 11.43 12.03
N ASP A 75 -5.48 12.22 11.92
CA ASP A 75 -5.46 13.69 12.05
C ASP A 75 -4.47 14.36 11.08
N ASN A 76 -4.67 14.12 9.79
CA ASN A 76 -3.90 14.72 8.68
C ASN A 76 -2.37 14.56 8.78
N PRO A 77 -1.83 13.33 8.84
CA PRO A 77 -0.40 13.13 9.03
C PRO A 77 0.38 13.46 7.74
N PRO A 78 1.64 13.93 7.85
CA PRO A 78 2.55 13.93 6.73
C PRO A 78 2.84 12.48 6.29
N PHE A 79 3.02 12.26 4.99
CA PHE A 79 3.27 10.93 4.43
C PHE A 79 4.34 10.96 3.33
N ASN A 80 4.94 9.81 3.06
CA ASN A 80 5.65 9.56 1.81
C ASN A 80 4.79 8.68 0.89
N LEU A 81 4.85 8.95 -0.42
CA LEU A 81 4.23 8.11 -1.44
C LEU A 81 5.33 7.66 -2.41
N LEU A 82 5.53 6.36 -2.52
CA LEU A 82 6.59 5.75 -3.31
C LEU A 82 5.97 4.86 -4.38
N VAL A 83 6.46 4.96 -5.62
CA VAL A 83 6.10 4.04 -6.70
C VAL A 83 7.22 3.01 -6.82
N HIS A 84 6.90 1.75 -6.53
CA HIS A 84 7.78 0.62 -6.79
C HIS A 84 7.44 0.05 -8.15
N THR A 85 8.37 0.15 -9.10
CA THR A 85 8.21 -0.30 -10.49
C THR A 85 9.51 -0.96 -10.95
N SER A 86 9.45 -1.75 -12.03
CA SER A 86 10.66 -2.37 -12.57
C SER A 86 11.67 -1.30 -13.05
N PRO A 87 12.99 -1.61 -13.01
CA PRO A 87 14.01 -0.67 -13.43
C PRO A 87 13.88 -0.27 -14.90
N LEU A 88 14.20 0.99 -15.19
CA LEU A 88 14.17 1.51 -16.55
C LEU A 88 15.10 0.72 -17.48
N ARG A 89 14.68 0.56 -18.74
CA ARG A 89 15.46 -0.12 -19.81
C ARG A 89 15.76 -1.59 -19.52
N THR A 90 14.98 -2.23 -18.66
CA THR A 90 15.00 -3.69 -18.52
C THR A 90 13.88 -4.33 -19.34
N PRO A 91 14.06 -5.55 -19.86
CA PRO A 91 12.94 -6.32 -20.41
C PRO A 91 11.88 -6.55 -19.33
N ARG A 92 10.64 -6.81 -19.76
CA ARG A 92 9.53 -7.10 -18.85
C ARG A 92 9.91 -8.21 -17.86
N LEU A 93 9.81 -7.94 -16.57
CA LEU A 93 10.20 -8.86 -15.51
C LEU A 93 8.97 -9.63 -15.01
N PRO A 94 8.76 -10.91 -15.38
CA PRO A 94 7.54 -11.66 -15.05
C PRO A 94 7.38 -11.94 -13.55
N TYR A 95 8.44 -11.78 -12.77
CA TYR A 95 8.43 -11.95 -11.31
C TYR A 95 8.17 -10.64 -10.55
N ALA A 96 8.28 -9.49 -11.22
CA ALA A 96 8.03 -8.19 -10.61
C ALA A 96 6.55 -7.82 -10.68
N HIS A 97 6.11 -6.97 -9.76
CA HIS A 97 4.76 -6.41 -9.77
C HIS A 97 4.86 -5.00 -9.20
N TRP A 98 4.44 -4.00 -9.97
CA TRP A 98 4.48 -2.62 -9.48
C TRP A 98 3.42 -2.38 -8.41
N TYR A 99 3.70 -1.49 -7.47
CA TYR A 99 2.74 -1.02 -6.48
C TYR A 99 3.10 0.37 -5.98
N ILE A 100 2.14 1.04 -5.36
CA ILE A 100 2.38 2.28 -4.61
C ILE A 100 2.44 1.94 -3.13
N GLU A 101 3.49 2.36 -2.45
CA GLU A 101 3.64 2.29 -1.00
C GLU A 101 3.39 3.67 -0.40
N ILE A 102 2.50 3.74 0.59
CA ILE A 102 2.18 4.96 1.33
C ILE A 102 2.58 4.75 2.78
N ILE A 103 3.44 5.65 3.27
CA ILE A 103 4.05 5.58 4.60
C ILE A 103 3.70 6.85 5.38
N PRO A 104 2.72 6.79 6.30
CA PRO A 104 2.45 7.86 7.25
C PRO A 104 3.63 8.06 8.20
N LYS A 105 4.02 9.31 8.44
CA LYS A 105 5.11 9.64 9.38
C LYS A 105 4.54 9.88 10.78
N LEU A 106 4.22 8.80 11.49
CA LEU A 106 3.68 8.85 12.86
C LEU A 106 4.77 8.72 13.92
N THR A 107 5.86 8.04 13.61
CA THR A 107 6.99 7.80 14.52
C THR A 107 8.29 8.29 13.88
N LYS A 108 9.30 8.56 14.72
CA LYS A 108 10.66 8.86 14.28
C LYS A 108 11.50 7.58 14.41
N GLN A 109 12.16 7.18 13.33
CA GLN A 109 13.20 6.15 13.40
C GLN A 109 14.34 6.66 14.29
N ALA A 110 14.83 5.80 15.18
CA ALA A 110 15.88 6.10 16.12
C ALA A 110 17.14 5.27 15.81
N GLY A 111 18.10 5.26 16.72
CA GLY A 111 19.37 4.57 16.54
C GLY A 111 19.24 3.05 16.32
N PHE A 112 18.18 2.42 16.84
CA PHE A 112 17.96 0.99 16.66
C PHE A 112 17.66 0.65 15.20
N GLU A 113 16.70 1.35 14.59
CA GLU A 113 16.29 1.10 13.21
C GLU A 113 17.42 1.43 12.23
N HIS A 114 18.11 2.55 12.45
CA HIS A 114 19.24 2.94 11.60
C HIS A 114 20.44 1.98 11.76
N GLY A 115 20.73 1.55 12.98
CA GLY A 115 21.90 0.73 13.28
C GLY A 115 21.75 -0.73 12.88
N THR A 116 20.52 -1.26 12.85
CA THR A 116 20.27 -2.68 12.65
C THR A 116 19.51 -3.01 11.35
N GLY A 117 18.77 -2.05 10.80
CA GLY A 117 17.85 -2.28 9.68
C GLY A 117 16.55 -2.99 10.08
N PHE A 118 16.34 -3.31 11.37
CA PHE A 118 15.06 -3.80 11.88
C PHE A 118 14.11 -2.64 12.17
N TYR A 119 12.81 -2.90 12.03
CA TYR A 119 11.76 -1.90 12.25
C TYR A 119 10.90 -2.31 13.44
N ILE A 120 10.61 -1.36 14.31
CA ILE A 120 9.65 -1.54 15.40
C ILE A 120 8.34 -0.91 14.96
N ASN A 121 7.36 -1.75 14.63
CA ASN A 121 6.01 -1.32 14.32
C ASN A 121 5.09 -1.65 15.51
N PRO A 122 4.67 -0.65 16.32
CA PRO A 122 3.79 -0.89 17.46
C PRO A 122 2.35 -1.22 17.08
N THR A 123 1.96 -1.07 15.81
CA THR A 123 0.58 -1.31 15.35
C THR A 123 0.54 -2.54 14.44
N PRO A 124 -0.10 -3.64 14.86
CA PRO A 124 -0.31 -4.79 13.99
C PRO A 124 -1.02 -4.38 12.70
N PRO A 125 -0.62 -4.90 11.53
CA PRO A 125 -1.24 -4.52 10.26
C PRO A 125 -2.73 -4.86 10.22
N GLU A 126 -3.17 -5.95 10.86
CA GLU A 126 -4.59 -6.32 10.97
C GLU A 126 -5.41 -5.25 11.71
N GLU A 127 -4.86 -4.66 12.77
CA GLU A 127 -5.51 -3.57 13.50
C GLU A 127 -5.52 -2.28 12.68
N ALA A 128 -4.39 -1.92 12.07
CA ALA A 128 -4.31 -0.75 11.19
C ALA A 128 -5.33 -0.83 10.05
N ALA A 129 -5.44 -2.00 9.39
CA ALA A 129 -6.42 -2.22 8.34
C ALA A 129 -7.85 -2.09 8.84
N LYS A 130 -8.15 -2.63 10.03
CA LYS A 130 -9.48 -2.50 10.65
C LYS A 130 -9.84 -1.03 10.89
N PHE A 131 -8.96 -0.26 11.55
CA PHE A 131 -9.19 1.17 11.79
C PHE A 131 -9.43 1.96 10.51
N LEU A 132 -8.63 1.69 9.47
CA LEU A 132 -8.77 2.38 8.18
C LEU A 132 -10.03 1.93 7.42
N ARG A 133 -10.39 0.65 7.47
CA ARG A 133 -11.55 0.10 6.74
C ARG A 133 -12.87 0.61 7.32
N ASP A 134 -12.99 0.63 8.65
CA ASP A 134 -14.25 0.88 9.37
C ASP A 134 -14.69 2.36 9.34
N VAL A 135 -13.86 3.27 8.83
CA VAL A 135 -14.23 4.69 8.67
C VAL A 135 -14.80 5.01 7.28
N THR A 136 -15.89 5.76 7.28
CA THR A 136 -16.38 6.49 6.10
C THR A 136 -16.11 7.96 6.34
N PHE A 137 -15.29 8.57 5.49
CA PHE A 137 -15.02 10.01 5.57
C PHE A 137 -15.93 10.75 4.56
N PRO A 138 -16.41 11.96 4.89
CA PRO A 138 -17.34 12.72 4.07
C PRO A 138 -16.76 13.18 2.72
#